data_AF-A0A956K8N0-F1
#
_entry.id   AF-A0A956K8N0-F1
#
_cell.length_a   1.000
_cell.length_b   1.000
_cell.length_c   1.000
_cell.angle_alpha   90.00
_cell.angle_beta   90.00
_cell.angle_gamma   90.00
#
_symmetry.space_group_name_H-M   'P 1'
#
loop_
_entity.id
_entity.type
_entity.pdbx_description
1 polymer ?
#
loop_
_entity_poly.entity_id
_entity_poly.type
_entity_poly.pdbx_seq_one_letter_code
_entity_poly.pdbx_strand_id
1 'polypeptide(L)'
;SAAAARLRLRYLEGLPERQRALQAALEAHEREPGEDSRRQLRALAHQLRGTAASFGLHEVDRCAHSLEYGTDDSVLDDARTLVAVLGRAHAAAITPETEILLIDDEIFAGFGRTGRWFAREHWGVKADLMTIGKGLTSGYAPLAGVLVSEGLAGRFDDEVLWCGLTHYAHPVSCAAAVGSMEVMEREDLVGNADRVGAVFERRFGEFVERHAAVVGHRGLGLMRALELDRDTAVLAEKAWELGLYLPRRGNLAFVCPPLCLRAEDAEEICDGLDRALASIG
;
A
#
# COMPACT_ATOMS: atom_id res chain seq x y z
N SER A 1 10.26 -10.84 -11.95
CA SER A 1 11.62 -11.21 -12.44
C SER A 1 12.22 -12.32 -11.56
N ALA A 2 13.36 -12.93 -11.92
CA ALA A 2 14.05 -13.91 -11.07
C ALA A 2 14.45 -13.34 -9.69
N ALA A 3 14.72 -12.04 -9.60
CA ALA A 3 15.01 -11.36 -8.34
C ALA A 3 13.79 -11.27 -7.41
N ALA A 4 12.61 -10.99 -7.95
CA ALA A 4 11.37 -10.94 -7.17
C ALA A 4 10.88 -12.33 -6.75
N ALA A 5 11.07 -13.35 -7.59
CA ALA A 5 10.85 -14.74 -7.19
C ALA A 5 11.74 -15.14 -6.01
N ARG A 6 13.01 -14.69 -5.99
CA ARG A 6 13.93 -14.91 -4.86
C ARG A 6 13.55 -14.13 -3.60
N LEU A 7 13.07 -12.90 -3.72
CA LEU A 7 12.56 -12.10 -2.60
C LEU A 7 11.29 -12.72 -1.99
N ARG A 8 10.35 -13.13 -2.84
CA ARG A 8 9.15 -13.88 -2.44
C ARG A 8 9.54 -15.19 -1.76
N LEU A 9 10.43 -15.99 -2.35
CA LEU A 9 10.93 -17.22 -1.74
C LEU A 9 11.58 -16.96 -0.38
N ARG A 10 12.49 -16.00 -0.25
CA ARG A 10 13.11 -15.65 1.04
C ARG A 10 12.09 -15.19 2.09
N TYR A 11 11.08 -14.42 1.68
CA TYR A 11 10.01 -13.99 2.57
C TYR A 11 9.17 -15.19 3.04
N LEU A 12 8.81 -16.08 2.12
CA LEU A 12 8.01 -17.28 2.38
C LEU A 12 8.78 -18.33 3.20
N GLU A 13 10.09 -18.50 2.95
CA GLU A 13 11.02 -19.34 3.73
C GLU A 13 11.13 -18.88 5.19
N GLY A 14 11.01 -17.57 5.43
CA GLY A 14 11.03 -16.98 6.77
C GLY A 14 9.69 -17.03 7.53
N LEU A 15 8.58 -17.37 6.86
CA LEU A 15 7.25 -17.41 7.50
C LEU A 15 7.15 -18.37 8.70
N PRO A 16 7.76 -19.58 8.71
CA PRO A 16 7.69 -20.51 9.85
C PRO A 16 8.33 -19.95 11.10
N GLU A 17 9.47 -19.29 10.94
CA GLU A 17 10.20 -18.71 12.06
C GLU A 17 9.39 -17.57 12.66
N ARG A 18 8.82 -16.71 11.81
CA ARG A 18 7.93 -15.62 12.23
C ARG A 18 6.64 -16.14 12.88
N GLN A 19 6.04 -17.19 12.32
CA GLN A 19 4.87 -17.85 12.90
C GLN A 19 5.20 -18.42 14.29
N ARG A 20 6.32 -19.14 14.44
CA ARG A 20 6.77 -19.68 15.74
C ARG A 20 7.07 -18.58 16.75
N ALA A 21 7.74 -17.51 16.33
CA ALA A 21 8.04 -16.37 17.20
C ALA A 21 6.76 -15.68 17.69
N LEU A 22 5.79 -15.50 16.80
CA LEU A 22 4.48 -14.92 17.14
C LEU A 22 3.67 -15.84 18.06
N GLN A 23 3.63 -17.15 17.77
CA GLN A 23 2.96 -18.14 18.63
C GLN A 23 3.57 -18.16 20.02
N ALA A 24 4.91 -18.16 20.13
CA ALA A 24 5.60 -18.14 21.42
C ALA A 24 5.32 -16.85 22.20
N ALA A 25 5.28 -15.69 21.53
CA ALA A 25 4.94 -14.42 22.15
C ALA A 25 3.48 -14.38 22.64
N LEU A 26 2.57 -14.98 21.88
CA LEU A 26 1.16 -15.10 22.27
C LEU A 26 1.00 -16.01 23.50
N GLU A 27 1.62 -17.19 23.50
CA GLU A 27 1.59 -18.11 24.65
C GLU A 27 2.26 -17.52 25.90
N ALA A 28 3.28 -16.67 25.73
CA ALA A 28 3.89 -15.94 26.84
C ALA A 28 2.93 -14.90 27.41
N HIS A 29 2.22 -14.16 26.56
CA HIS A 29 1.20 -13.21 26.98
C HIS A 29 0.01 -13.89 27.68
N GLU A 30 -0.44 -15.05 27.19
CA GLU A 30 -1.53 -15.82 27.82
C GLU A 30 -1.16 -16.37 29.20
N ARG A 31 0.13 -16.66 29.43
CA ARG A 31 0.65 -17.10 30.75
C ARG A 31 0.84 -15.92 31.71
N GLU A 32 1.38 -14.81 31.22
CA GLU A 32 1.65 -13.61 32.01
C GLU A 32 1.28 -12.34 31.23
N PRO A 33 0.02 -11.88 31.36
CA PRO A 33 -0.46 -10.71 30.66
C PRO A 33 0.22 -9.44 31.20
N GLY A 34 0.83 -8.65 30.31
CA GLY A 34 1.50 -7.41 30.67
C GLY A 34 1.87 -6.55 29.46
N GLU A 35 2.30 -5.32 29.72
CA GLU A 35 2.65 -4.36 28.66
C GLU A 35 3.90 -4.81 27.87
N ASP A 36 4.84 -5.49 28.52
CA ASP A 36 6.04 -6.00 27.86
C ASP A 36 5.73 -7.14 26.88
N SER A 37 4.85 -8.07 27.25
CA SER A 37 4.40 -9.13 26.33
C SER A 37 3.54 -8.57 25.19
N ARG A 38 2.75 -7.51 25.43
CA ARG A 38 2.05 -6.76 24.36
C ARG A 38 3.03 -6.04 23.42
N ARG A 39 4.07 -5.40 23.95
CA ARG A 39 5.12 -4.74 23.16
C ARG A 39 5.83 -5.73 22.23
N GLN A 40 6.09 -6.94 22.72
CA GLN A 40 6.71 -8.00 21.92
C GLN A 40 5.81 -8.48 20.79
N LEU A 41 4.51 -8.65 21.05
CA LEU A 41 3.51 -8.95 20.01
C LEU A 41 3.46 -7.84 18.95
N ARG A 42 3.42 -6.56 19.35
CA ARG A 42 3.42 -5.41 18.43
C ARG A 42 4.67 -5.35 17.57
N ALA A 43 5.84 -5.57 18.15
CA ALA A 43 7.11 -5.57 17.41
C ALA A 43 7.15 -6.69 16.33
N LEU A 44 6.61 -7.86 16.63
CA LEU A 44 6.51 -8.97 15.68
C LEU A 44 5.47 -8.69 14.58
N ALA A 45 4.33 -8.08 14.92
CA ALA A 45 3.34 -7.63 13.94
C ALA A 45 3.89 -6.56 12.99
N HIS A 46 4.66 -5.60 13.51
CA HIS A 46 5.31 -4.56 12.72
C HIS A 46 6.20 -5.15 11.61
N GLN A 47 6.96 -6.21 11.90
CA GLN A 47 7.83 -6.90 10.94
C GLN A 47 7.06 -7.63 9.82
N LEU A 48 5.77 -7.90 10.02
CA LEU A 48 4.90 -8.57 9.05
C LEU A 48 4.14 -7.58 8.16
N ARG A 49 4.00 -6.32 8.59
CA ARG A 49 3.27 -5.27 7.87
C ARG A 49 3.98 -4.82 6.60
N GLY A 50 3.19 -4.42 5.59
CA GLY A 50 3.63 -3.89 4.30
C GLY A 50 4.28 -4.93 3.39
N THR A 51 5.06 -5.86 3.94
CA THR A 51 5.68 -6.96 3.21
C THR A 51 4.65 -8.05 2.90
N ALA A 52 3.75 -8.37 3.83
CA ALA A 52 2.69 -9.36 3.60
C ALA A 52 1.66 -8.93 2.56
N ALA A 53 1.23 -7.66 2.59
CA ALA A 53 0.33 -7.07 1.60
C ALA A 53 0.92 -7.12 0.19
N SER A 54 2.23 -6.87 0.06
CA SER A 54 2.97 -6.97 -1.21
C SER A 54 2.99 -8.40 -1.79
N PHE A 55 2.59 -9.41 -1.01
CA PHE A 55 2.48 -10.81 -1.43
C PHE A 55 1.04 -11.35 -1.35
N GLY A 56 0.03 -10.48 -1.30
CA GLY A 56 -1.39 -10.87 -1.31
C GLY A 56 -1.93 -11.41 0.01
N LEU A 57 -1.15 -11.33 1.10
CA LEU A 57 -1.57 -11.76 2.42
C LEU A 57 -2.25 -10.60 3.16
N HIS A 58 -3.33 -10.06 2.58
CA HIS A 58 -4.04 -8.89 3.10
C HIS A 58 -4.63 -9.13 4.50
N GLU A 59 -4.99 -10.37 4.81
CA GLU A 59 -5.43 -10.76 6.14
C GLU A 59 -4.29 -10.67 7.17
N VAL A 60 -3.05 -10.99 6.78
CA VAL A 60 -1.86 -10.79 7.62
C VAL A 60 -1.62 -9.30 7.86
N ASP A 61 -1.74 -8.47 6.83
CA ASP A 61 -1.54 -7.02 6.97
C ASP A 61 -2.62 -6.38 7.86
N ARG A 62 -3.89 -6.77 7.68
CA ARG A 62 -5.02 -6.33 8.51
C ARG A 62 -4.82 -6.72 9.99
N CYS A 63 -4.53 -8.00 10.26
CA CYS A 63 -4.33 -8.48 11.62
C CYS A 63 -3.09 -7.85 12.26
N ALA A 64 -1.99 -7.71 11.52
CA ALA A 64 -0.78 -7.05 12.01
C ALA A 64 -1.03 -5.56 12.32
N HIS A 65 -1.81 -4.87 11.49
CA HIS A 65 -2.23 -3.50 11.74
C HIS A 65 -3.07 -3.38 13.02
N SER A 66 -4.07 -4.25 13.16
CA SER A 66 -4.91 -4.30 14.36
C SER A 66 -4.07 -4.59 15.60
N LEU A 67 -3.10 -5.51 15.50
CA LEU A 67 -2.24 -5.88 16.62
C LEU A 67 -1.41 -4.71 17.15
N GLU A 68 -0.95 -3.87 16.22
CA GLU A 68 -0.03 -2.78 16.54
C GLU A 68 -0.71 -1.57 17.15
N TYR A 69 -1.91 -1.23 16.66
CA TYR A 69 -2.62 -0.01 17.06
C TYR A 69 -3.88 -0.26 17.89
N GLY A 70 -4.34 -1.50 17.96
CA GLY A 70 -5.48 -1.89 18.79
C GLY A 70 -5.14 -1.77 20.28
N THR A 71 -6.18 -1.44 21.05
CA THR A 71 -6.10 -1.20 22.50
C THR A 71 -7.06 -2.09 23.29
N ASP A 72 -7.94 -2.79 22.59
CA ASP A 72 -8.97 -3.69 23.07
C ASP A 72 -8.52 -5.16 22.94
N ASP A 73 -9.21 -6.05 23.66
CA ASP A 73 -8.84 -7.48 23.71
C ASP A 73 -8.99 -8.21 22.36
N SER A 74 -9.63 -7.57 21.37
CA SER A 74 -9.71 -8.03 19.97
C SER A 74 -8.33 -8.20 19.32
N VAL A 75 -7.33 -7.49 19.83
CA VAL A 75 -5.91 -7.65 19.48
C VAL A 75 -5.44 -9.10 19.66
N LEU A 76 -5.88 -9.81 20.70
CA LEU A 76 -5.45 -11.19 20.92
C LEU A 76 -6.07 -12.17 19.92
N ASP A 77 -7.30 -11.91 19.48
CA ASP A 77 -7.93 -12.68 18.42
C ASP A 77 -7.28 -12.43 17.06
N ASP A 78 -6.83 -11.20 16.80
CA ASP A 78 -6.01 -10.91 15.61
C ASP A 78 -4.61 -11.53 15.69
N ALA A 79 -3.99 -11.68 16.88
CA ALA A 79 -2.73 -12.44 17.02
C ALA A 79 -2.92 -13.92 16.68
N ARG A 80 -3.99 -14.55 17.20
CA ARG A 80 -4.35 -15.94 16.88
C ARG A 80 -4.61 -16.11 15.39
N THR A 81 -5.33 -15.17 14.79
CA THR A 81 -5.60 -15.14 13.35
C THR A 81 -4.30 -15.01 12.57
N LEU A 82 -3.39 -14.13 12.99
CA LEU A 82 -2.08 -13.91 12.37
C LEU A 82 -1.23 -15.20 12.40
N VAL A 83 -1.17 -15.91 13.54
CA VAL A 83 -0.50 -17.23 13.62
C VAL A 83 -1.12 -18.23 12.64
N ALA A 84 -2.44 -18.31 12.59
CA ALA A 84 -3.15 -19.26 11.74
C ALA A 84 -2.94 -18.96 10.25
N VAL A 85 -3.02 -17.69 9.84
CA VAL A 85 -2.83 -17.25 8.45
C VAL A 85 -1.37 -17.46 8.02
N LEU A 86 -0.39 -17.14 8.87
CA LEU A 86 1.02 -17.40 8.56
C LEU A 86 1.30 -18.89 8.37
N GLY A 87 0.65 -19.74 9.17
CA GLY A 87 0.72 -21.20 9.00
C GLY A 87 0.15 -21.69 7.68
N ARG A 88 -1.03 -21.18 7.28
CA ARG A 88 -1.66 -21.49 5.99
C ARG A 88 -0.83 -20.96 4.81
N ALA A 89 -0.33 -19.73 4.92
CA ALA A 89 0.49 -19.08 3.90
C ALA A 89 1.83 -19.82 3.69
N HIS A 90 2.44 -20.32 4.76
CA HIS A 90 3.63 -21.16 4.65
C HIS A 90 3.34 -22.53 4.03
N ALA A 91 2.28 -23.22 4.49
CA ALA A 91 1.87 -24.49 3.93
C ALA A 91 1.56 -24.39 2.42
N ALA A 92 0.95 -23.27 2.00
CA ALA A 92 0.68 -22.98 0.60
C ALA A 92 1.90 -22.55 -0.22
N ALA A 93 2.89 -21.92 0.41
CA ALA A 93 4.13 -21.57 -0.27
C ALA A 93 5.01 -22.78 -0.63
N ILE A 94 4.87 -23.91 0.08
CA ILE A 94 5.70 -25.12 -0.11
C ILE A 94 5.10 -26.10 -1.12
N THR A 95 3.81 -25.98 -1.42
CA THR A 95 3.10 -26.93 -2.29
C THR A 95 2.62 -26.22 -3.56
N PRO A 96 3.14 -26.59 -4.75
CA PRO A 96 2.56 -26.18 -6.05
C PRO A 96 1.07 -26.51 -6.17
N GLU A 97 0.56 -27.39 -5.31
CA GLU A 97 -0.82 -27.88 -5.28
C GLU A 97 -1.79 -27.07 -4.38
N THR A 98 -1.39 -25.92 -3.82
CA THR A 98 -2.33 -25.10 -3.04
C THR A 98 -3.03 -24.05 -3.87
N GLU A 99 -4.35 -24.16 -3.91
CA GLU A 99 -5.32 -23.29 -4.59
C GLU A 99 -5.46 -21.90 -3.93
N ILE A 100 -4.36 -21.27 -3.50
CA ILE A 100 -4.41 -19.90 -2.95
C ILE A 100 -4.18 -18.91 -4.09
N LEU A 101 -5.22 -18.17 -4.41
CA LEU A 101 -5.17 -17.08 -5.39
C LEU A 101 -4.43 -15.87 -4.81
N LEU A 102 -3.55 -15.29 -5.63
CA LEU A 102 -2.92 -14.00 -5.36
C LEU A 102 -3.81 -12.86 -5.88
N ILE A 103 -4.24 -11.97 -4.98
CA ILE A 103 -4.99 -10.75 -5.31
C ILE A 103 -4.06 -9.54 -5.15
N ASP A 104 -3.89 -8.81 -6.24
CA ASP A 104 -3.10 -7.57 -6.29
C ASP A 104 -4.02 -6.34 -6.25
N ASP A 105 -3.90 -5.52 -5.20
CA ASP A 105 -4.75 -4.33 -5.03
C ASP A 105 -4.11 -3.07 -5.60
N GLU A 106 -4.47 -2.77 -6.85
CA GLU A 106 -3.97 -1.63 -7.62
C GLU A 106 -4.96 -0.44 -7.58
N ILE A 107 -5.96 -0.45 -6.68
CA ILE A 107 -6.97 0.63 -6.62
C ILE A 107 -6.31 2.00 -6.40
N PHE A 108 -5.27 2.08 -5.58
CA PHE A 108 -4.58 3.35 -5.31
C PHE A 108 -3.30 3.54 -6.13
N ALA A 109 -2.52 2.46 -6.31
CA ALA A 109 -1.19 2.52 -6.89
C ALA A 109 -1.17 2.33 -8.41
N GLY A 110 -2.24 1.76 -8.98
CA GLY A 110 -2.40 1.57 -10.41
C GLY A 110 -2.65 2.87 -11.16
N PHE A 111 -2.66 2.76 -12.49
CA PHE A 111 -2.82 3.87 -13.42
C PHE A 111 -1.76 4.95 -13.21
N GLY A 112 -0.48 4.58 -13.18
CA GLY A 112 0.63 5.53 -13.33
C GLY A 112 1.17 6.14 -12.05
N ARG A 113 0.48 5.99 -10.91
CA ARG A 113 0.79 6.69 -9.65
C ARG A 113 2.23 6.49 -9.18
N THR A 114 2.78 5.30 -9.37
CA THR A 114 4.12 4.91 -8.91
C THR A 114 5.21 5.05 -9.98
N GLY A 115 4.92 5.69 -11.12
CA GLY A 115 5.84 5.79 -12.26
C GLY A 115 5.81 4.58 -13.22
N ARG A 116 4.88 3.65 -12.99
CA ARG A 116 4.55 2.52 -13.86
C ARG A 116 3.04 2.44 -14.02
N TRP A 117 2.55 1.77 -15.07
CA TRP A 117 1.11 1.60 -15.26
C TRP A 117 0.47 0.92 -14.05
N PHE A 118 1.12 -0.11 -13.52
CA PHE A 118 0.74 -0.80 -12.30
C PHE A 118 1.95 -0.96 -11.39
N ALA A 119 1.77 -0.81 -10.08
CA ALA A 119 2.85 -0.91 -9.11
C ALA A 119 3.53 -2.30 -9.13
N ARG A 120 2.78 -3.38 -9.37
CA ARG A 120 3.30 -4.75 -9.53
C ARG A 120 4.44 -4.87 -10.53
N GLU A 121 4.53 -3.97 -11.51
CA GLU A 121 5.57 -3.98 -12.55
C GLU A 121 6.96 -3.74 -11.97
N HIS A 122 7.07 -2.93 -10.91
CA HIS A 122 8.34 -2.68 -10.20
C HIS A 122 8.97 -3.98 -9.68
N TRP A 123 8.13 -4.95 -9.31
CA TRP A 123 8.56 -6.25 -8.78
C TRP A 123 8.31 -7.40 -9.76
N GLY A 124 7.68 -7.15 -10.91
CA GLY A 124 7.30 -8.20 -11.86
C GLY A 124 6.47 -9.31 -11.23
N VAL A 125 5.53 -8.93 -10.36
CA VAL A 125 4.56 -9.84 -9.72
C VAL A 125 3.53 -10.26 -10.79
N LYS A 126 3.07 -11.52 -10.70
CA LYS A 126 1.95 -12.05 -11.48
C LYS A 126 0.89 -12.54 -10.51
N ALA A 127 -0.25 -11.86 -10.51
CA ALA A 127 -1.40 -12.15 -9.68
C ALA A 127 -2.51 -12.84 -10.48
N ASP A 128 -3.32 -13.64 -9.79
CA ASP A 128 -4.47 -14.33 -10.37
C ASP A 128 -5.66 -13.38 -10.54
N LEU A 129 -5.78 -12.41 -9.64
CA LEU A 129 -6.77 -11.34 -9.65
C LEU A 129 -6.09 -10.00 -9.39
N MET A 130 -6.62 -8.92 -9.98
CA MET A 130 -6.19 -7.55 -9.68
C MET A 130 -7.39 -6.63 -9.54
N THR A 131 -7.45 -5.85 -8.45
CA THR A 131 -8.48 -4.82 -8.27
C THR A 131 -8.02 -3.47 -8.83
N ILE A 132 -8.90 -2.81 -9.58
CA ILE A 132 -8.65 -1.51 -10.22
C ILE A 132 -9.79 -0.53 -9.92
N GLY A 133 -9.49 0.78 -9.92
CA GLY A 133 -10.44 1.85 -9.65
C GLY A 133 -9.75 3.20 -9.65
N LYS A 134 -10.25 4.18 -8.88
CA LYS A 134 -9.68 5.54 -8.69
C LYS A 134 -9.08 6.16 -9.97
N GLY A 135 -7.76 5.97 -10.19
CA GLY A 135 -7.03 6.47 -11.35
C GLY A 135 -7.57 5.96 -12.69
N LEU A 136 -8.28 4.83 -12.70
CA LEU A 136 -8.97 4.25 -13.85
C LEU A 136 -9.79 5.28 -14.63
N THR A 137 -10.51 6.16 -13.92
CA THR A 137 -11.34 7.20 -14.52
C THR A 137 -10.84 8.61 -14.19
N SER A 138 -9.66 8.73 -13.58
CA SER A 138 -9.18 9.97 -12.94
C SER A 138 -10.22 10.62 -12.00
N GLY A 139 -11.16 9.84 -11.45
CA GLY A 139 -12.24 10.33 -10.60
C GLY A 139 -13.43 10.98 -11.33
N TYR A 140 -13.45 11.03 -12.67
CA TYR A 140 -14.53 11.68 -13.45
C TYR A 140 -15.86 10.91 -13.42
N ALA A 141 -15.81 9.59 -13.23
CA ALA A 141 -16.99 8.74 -13.12
C ALA A 141 -16.69 7.53 -12.21
N PRO A 142 -17.68 7.01 -11.47
CA PRO A 142 -17.49 5.83 -10.63
C PRO A 142 -17.29 4.60 -11.52
N LEU A 143 -16.10 4.00 -11.42
CA LEU A 143 -15.78 2.71 -12.02
C LEU A 143 -14.73 2.00 -11.15
N ALA A 144 -14.93 0.71 -10.99
CA ALA A 144 -13.94 -0.21 -10.44
C ALA A 144 -14.04 -1.53 -11.22
N GLY A 145 -13.02 -2.34 -11.15
CA GLY A 145 -12.96 -3.62 -11.84
C GLY A 145 -12.11 -4.64 -11.11
N VAL A 146 -12.35 -5.90 -11.42
CA VAL A 146 -11.47 -7.02 -11.04
C VAL A 146 -11.00 -7.64 -12.34
N LEU A 147 -9.70 -7.54 -12.60
CA LEU A 147 -9.05 -8.24 -13.71
C LEU A 147 -8.76 -9.67 -13.27
N VAL A 148 -9.04 -10.63 -14.14
CA VAL A 148 -8.88 -12.06 -13.88
C VAL A 148 -7.82 -12.61 -14.83
N SER A 149 -6.88 -13.38 -14.30
CA SER A 149 -5.89 -14.08 -15.13
C SER A 149 -6.56 -15.08 -16.07
N GLU A 150 -5.99 -15.29 -17.24
CA GLU A 150 -6.53 -16.21 -18.26
C GLU A 150 -6.78 -17.62 -17.72
N GLY A 151 -5.85 -18.14 -16.90
CA GLY A 151 -5.98 -19.48 -16.30
C GLY A 151 -7.18 -19.61 -15.34
N LEU A 152 -7.61 -18.52 -14.72
CA LEU A 152 -8.80 -18.49 -13.86
C LEU A 152 -10.06 -18.12 -14.65
N ALA A 153 -9.93 -17.24 -15.65
CA ALA A 153 -11.03 -16.77 -16.48
C ALA A 153 -11.72 -17.91 -17.24
N GLY A 154 -10.94 -18.89 -17.75
CA GLY A 154 -11.50 -20.03 -18.49
C GLY A 154 -12.47 -20.91 -17.69
N ARG A 155 -12.45 -20.86 -16.35
CA ARG A 155 -13.47 -21.55 -15.53
C ARG A 155 -14.87 -20.98 -15.77
N PHE A 156 -14.96 -19.69 -16.06
CA PHE A 156 -16.23 -19.00 -16.25
C PHE A 156 -16.82 -19.17 -17.66
N ASP A 157 -16.13 -19.89 -18.54
CA ASP A 157 -16.70 -20.31 -19.82
C ASP A 157 -17.75 -21.42 -19.62
N ASP A 158 -17.52 -22.30 -18.63
CA ASP A 158 -18.41 -23.42 -18.28
C ASP A 158 -19.23 -23.14 -16.99
N GLU A 159 -18.71 -22.31 -16.08
CA GLU A 159 -19.35 -21.99 -14.80
C GLU A 159 -19.90 -20.56 -14.77
N VAL A 160 -21.19 -20.41 -14.47
CA VAL A 160 -21.80 -19.07 -14.34
C VAL A 160 -21.22 -18.34 -13.12
N LEU A 161 -20.58 -17.20 -13.36
CA LEU A 161 -20.19 -16.27 -12.30
C LEU A 161 -21.44 -15.51 -11.81
N TRP A 162 -21.97 -15.91 -10.64
CA TRP A 162 -23.11 -15.26 -10.00
C TRP A 162 -22.73 -13.94 -9.33
N CYS A 163 -22.34 -12.96 -10.15
CA CYS A 163 -22.07 -11.59 -9.73
C CYS A 163 -22.81 -10.60 -10.63
N GLY A 164 -23.28 -9.50 -10.07
CA GLY A 164 -24.00 -8.48 -10.84
C GLY A 164 -24.29 -7.25 -9.98
N LEU A 165 -23.90 -6.08 -10.46
CA LEU A 165 -24.39 -4.80 -9.95
C LEU A 165 -25.16 -4.09 -11.06
N THR A 166 -26.17 -3.31 -10.67
CA THR A 166 -26.99 -2.50 -11.60
C THR A 166 -26.13 -1.63 -12.54
N HIS A 167 -24.97 -1.19 -12.06
CA HIS A 167 -24.05 -0.30 -12.79
C HIS A 167 -22.78 -1.00 -13.32
N TYR A 168 -22.78 -2.33 -13.43
CA TYR A 168 -21.69 -3.04 -14.11
C TYR A 168 -21.50 -2.52 -15.53
N ALA A 169 -20.23 -2.26 -15.87
CA ALA A 169 -19.82 -1.74 -17.17
C ALA A 169 -20.65 -0.53 -17.63
N HIS A 170 -21.05 0.37 -16.71
CA HIS A 170 -21.86 1.54 -17.05
C HIS A 170 -21.18 2.34 -18.18
N PRO A 171 -21.84 2.54 -19.34
CA PRO A 171 -21.17 2.99 -20.57
C PRO A 171 -20.50 4.36 -20.43
N VAL A 172 -21.10 5.27 -19.65
CA VAL A 172 -20.49 6.59 -19.37
C VAL A 172 -19.21 6.44 -18.53
N SER A 173 -19.19 5.53 -17.56
CA SER A 173 -18.02 5.28 -16.73
C SER A 173 -16.91 4.61 -17.54
N CYS A 174 -17.27 3.67 -18.43
CA CYS A 174 -16.34 3.05 -19.37
C CYS A 174 -15.74 4.09 -20.34
N ALA A 175 -16.55 4.99 -20.88
CA ALA A 175 -16.07 6.08 -21.74
C ALA A 175 -15.09 7.01 -21.00
N ALA A 176 -15.40 7.36 -19.75
CA ALA A 176 -14.49 8.14 -18.91
C ALA A 176 -13.16 7.40 -18.65
N ALA A 177 -13.19 6.08 -18.47
CA ALA A 177 -11.98 5.28 -18.30
C ALA A 177 -11.10 5.27 -19.56
N VAL A 178 -11.71 5.04 -20.73
CA VAL A 178 -10.99 5.09 -22.02
C VAL A 178 -10.37 6.46 -22.22
N GLY A 179 -11.15 7.54 -22.07
CA GLY A 179 -10.63 8.90 -22.22
C GLY A 179 -9.51 9.24 -21.22
N SER A 180 -9.60 8.76 -19.98
CA SER A 180 -8.55 8.92 -18.97
C SER A 180 -7.25 8.24 -19.42
N MET A 181 -7.32 6.98 -19.88
CA MET A 181 -6.14 6.25 -20.36
C MET A 181 -5.54 6.86 -21.64
N GLU A 182 -6.37 7.31 -22.59
CA GLU A 182 -5.91 8.00 -23.80
C GLU A 182 -5.15 9.29 -23.49
N VAL A 183 -5.62 10.08 -22.51
CA VAL A 183 -4.91 11.27 -22.03
C VAL A 183 -3.59 10.88 -21.38
N MET A 184 -3.60 9.87 -20.50
CA MET A 184 -2.40 9.39 -19.82
C MET A 184 -1.31 8.92 -20.78
N GLU A 185 -1.68 8.22 -21.85
CA GLU A 185 -0.77 7.78 -22.91
C GLU A 185 -0.26 8.97 -23.74
N ARG A 186 -1.17 9.80 -24.24
CA ARG A 186 -0.84 10.93 -25.12
C ARG A 186 0.10 11.94 -24.46
N GLU A 187 -0.06 12.16 -23.16
CA GLU A 187 0.70 13.16 -22.38
C GLU A 187 1.85 12.54 -21.57
N ASP A 188 2.09 11.23 -21.70
CA ASP A 188 3.10 10.48 -20.92
C ASP A 188 2.98 10.75 -19.40
N LEU A 189 1.77 10.69 -18.86
CA LEU A 189 1.52 10.97 -17.44
C LEU A 189 2.16 9.94 -16.50
N VAL A 190 2.29 8.70 -16.97
CA VAL A 190 2.99 7.63 -16.23
C VAL A 190 4.49 7.94 -16.14
N GLY A 191 5.13 8.30 -17.25
CA GLY A 191 6.53 8.73 -17.26
C GLY A 191 6.73 10.04 -16.49
N ASN A 192 5.76 10.96 -16.53
CA ASN A 192 5.81 12.18 -15.74
C ASN A 192 5.80 11.88 -14.23
N ALA A 193 5.00 10.91 -13.79
CA ALA A 193 4.96 10.52 -12.39
C ALA A 193 6.31 9.99 -11.87
N ASP A 194 7.08 9.30 -12.72
CA ASP A 194 8.45 8.88 -12.39
C ASP A 194 9.40 10.09 -12.31
N ARG A 195 9.40 10.94 -13.35
CA ARG A 195 10.26 12.14 -13.44
C ARG A 195 10.02 13.14 -12.30
N VAL A 196 8.77 13.53 -12.08
CA VAL A 196 8.40 14.49 -11.02
C VAL A 196 8.46 13.82 -9.65
N GLY A 197 8.19 12.51 -9.58
CA GLY A 197 8.44 11.72 -8.38
C GLY A 197 9.89 11.86 -7.89
N ALA A 198 10.88 11.92 -8.78
CA ALA A 198 12.28 12.12 -8.41
C ALA A 198 12.55 13.48 -7.72
N VAL A 199 11.76 14.51 -8.01
CA VAL A 199 11.83 15.80 -7.28
C VAL A 199 11.44 15.59 -5.82
N PHE A 200 10.30 14.94 -5.57
CA PHE A 200 9.87 14.64 -4.20
C PHE A 200 10.85 13.72 -3.47
N GLU A 201 11.44 12.73 -4.15
CA GLU A 201 12.48 11.88 -3.55
C GLU A 201 13.63 12.71 -2.99
N ARG A 202 14.19 13.59 -3.84
CA ARG A 202 15.32 14.43 -3.48
C ARG A 202 14.96 15.40 -2.35
N ARG A 203 13.86 16.15 -2.51
CA ARG A 203 13.41 17.15 -1.53
C ARG A 203 13.05 16.53 -0.18
N PHE A 204 12.46 15.33 -0.17
CA PHE A 204 12.12 14.65 1.09
C PHE A 204 13.37 14.11 1.79
N GLY A 205 14.37 13.65 1.03
CA GLY A 205 15.69 13.33 1.59
C GLY A 205 16.32 14.55 2.27
N GLU A 206 16.28 15.72 1.63
CA GLU A 206 16.74 16.98 2.23
C GLU A 206 15.96 17.33 3.51
N PHE A 207 14.65 17.04 3.57
CA PHE A 207 13.86 17.31 4.77
C PHE A 207 14.26 16.45 5.97
N VAL A 208 14.58 15.17 5.73
CA VAL A 208 15.10 14.27 6.79
C VAL A 208 16.40 14.82 7.38
N GLU A 209 17.26 15.41 6.56
CA GLU A 209 18.54 15.97 7.03
C GLU A 209 18.39 17.29 7.79
N ARG A 210 17.40 18.11 7.44
CA ARG A 210 17.27 19.48 7.96
C ARG A 210 16.27 19.65 9.09
N HIS A 211 15.22 18.81 9.14
CA HIS A 211 14.13 18.97 10.09
C HIS A 211 14.12 17.84 11.10
N ALA A 212 14.44 18.14 12.37
CA ALA A 212 14.51 17.14 13.43
C ALA A 212 13.19 16.37 13.66
N ALA A 213 12.05 16.98 13.32
CA ALA A 213 10.74 16.32 13.42
C ALA A 213 10.54 15.23 12.36
N VAL A 214 11.29 15.24 11.24
CA VAL A 214 11.13 14.28 10.13
C VAL A 214 12.08 13.10 10.35
N VAL A 215 11.52 11.91 10.57
CA VAL A 215 12.29 10.68 10.84
C VAL A 215 12.51 9.82 9.59
N GLY A 216 11.80 10.11 8.51
CA GLY A 216 11.96 9.42 7.25
C GLY A 216 10.97 9.83 6.18
N HIS A 217 11.10 9.22 5.01
CA HIS A 217 10.12 9.31 3.93
C HIS A 217 10.04 7.97 3.19
N ARG A 218 8.91 7.74 2.50
CA ARG A 218 8.71 6.53 1.69
C ARG A 218 7.73 6.75 0.56
N GLY A 219 7.76 5.85 -0.42
CA GLY A 219 6.86 5.83 -1.56
C GLY A 219 7.59 5.74 -2.89
N LEU A 220 6.84 5.74 -4.00
CA LEU A 220 7.35 5.67 -5.38
C LEU A 220 6.58 6.65 -6.26
N GLY A 221 7.22 7.22 -7.28
CA GLY A 221 6.60 8.17 -8.20
C GLY A 221 5.92 9.34 -7.48
N LEU A 222 4.64 9.56 -7.77
CA LEU A 222 3.78 10.58 -7.15
C LEU A 222 2.88 10.01 -6.05
N MET A 223 3.30 8.92 -5.42
CA MET A 223 2.75 8.42 -4.16
C MET A 223 3.84 8.50 -3.11
N ARG A 224 3.83 9.58 -2.33
CA ARG A 224 4.88 9.89 -1.35
C ARG A 224 4.29 10.09 0.03
N ALA A 225 5.08 9.81 1.06
CA ALA A 225 4.76 10.11 2.44
C ALA A 225 6.00 10.60 3.19
N LEU A 226 5.82 11.64 3.99
CA LEU A 226 6.76 12.05 5.03
C LEU A 226 6.35 11.40 6.35
N GLU A 227 7.33 10.95 7.10
CA GLU A 227 7.14 10.35 8.42
C GLU A 227 7.76 11.26 9.48
N LEU A 228 6.95 11.64 10.47
CA LEU A 228 7.38 12.45 11.60
C LEU A 228 7.58 11.59 12.86
N ASP A 229 8.30 12.15 13.83
CA ASP A 229 8.44 11.59 15.19
C ASP A 229 7.16 11.72 16.04
N ARG A 230 6.15 12.42 15.52
CA ARG A 230 4.89 12.78 16.19
C ARG A 230 3.72 12.80 15.21
N ASP A 231 2.51 13.00 15.72
CA ASP A 231 1.32 13.17 14.87
C ASP A 231 1.46 14.38 13.93
N THR A 232 0.97 14.22 12.70
CA THR A 232 1.11 15.20 11.61
C THR A 232 0.00 16.27 11.58
N ALA A 233 -0.91 16.30 12.56
CA ALA A 233 -1.99 17.28 12.62
C ALA A 233 -1.49 18.73 12.54
N VAL A 234 -0.48 19.10 13.34
CA VAL A 234 0.07 20.46 13.35
C VAL A 234 0.75 20.79 12.01
N LEU A 235 1.46 19.83 11.41
CA LEU A 235 2.04 20.00 10.08
C LEU A 235 0.94 20.27 9.03
N ALA A 236 -0.13 19.49 9.05
CA ALA A 236 -1.23 19.63 8.11
C ALA A 236 -1.96 20.98 8.26
N GLU A 237 -2.15 21.47 9.49
CA GLU A 237 -2.70 22.81 9.75
C GLU A 237 -1.80 23.90 9.18
N LYS A 238 -0.48 23.82 9.43
CA LYS A 238 0.49 24.80 8.91
C LYS A 238 0.63 24.75 7.39
N ALA A 239 0.59 23.56 6.81
CA ALA A 239 0.55 23.38 5.37
C ALA A 239 -0.72 24.00 4.77
N TRP A 240 -1.88 23.82 5.41
CA TRP A 240 -3.15 24.39 4.97
C TRP A 240 -3.13 25.93 4.98
N GLU A 241 -2.57 26.56 6.02
CA GLU A 241 -2.35 28.00 6.08
C GLU A 241 -1.48 28.52 4.91
N LEU A 242 -0.60 27.67 4.38
CA LEU A 242 0.25 27.96 3.22
C LEU A 242 -0.37 27.50 1.88
N GLY A 243 -1.63 27.08 1.87
CA GLY A 243 -2.36 26.67 0.66
C GLY A 243 -2.11 25.23 0.22
N LEU A 244 -1.50 24.40 1.08
CA LEU A 244 -1.21 22.99 0.79
C LEU A 244 -2.17 22.06 1.53
N TYR A 245 -2.84 21.19 0.78
CA TYR A 245 -3.65 20.13 1.35
C TYR A 245 -2.81 18.85 1.53
N LEU A 246 -2.70 18.38 2.77
CA LEU A 246 -1.99 17.16 3.14
C LEU A 246 -2.93 16.15 3.79
N PRO A 247 -3.33 15.09 3.08
CA PRO A 247 -3.90 13.91 3.72
C PRO A 247 -2.94 13.37 4.78
N ARG A 248 -3.46 12.95 5.92
CA ARG A 248 -2.65 12.43 7.03
C ARG A 248 -3.20 11.16 7.66
N ARG A 249 -2.31 10.37 8.26
CA ARG A 249 -2.65 9.23 9.12
C ARG A 249 -1.58 9.06 10.20
N GLY A 250 -1.91 9.45 11.43
CA GLY A 250 -0.95 9.43 12.55
C GLY A 250 0.28 10.27 12.24
N ASN A 251 1.45 9.64 12.29
CA ASN A 251 2.73 10.28 12.01
C ASN A 251 3.08 10.39 10.50
N LEU A 252 2.15 10.08 9.60
CA LEU A 252 2.36 10.14 8.16
C LEU A 252 1.58 11.28 7.51
N ALA A 253 2.28 12.11 6.75
CA ALA A 253 1.70 13.11 5.85
C ALA A 253 1.92 12.66 4.40
N PHE A 254 0.84 12.52 3.63
CA PHE A 254 0.89 12.01 2.27
C PHE A 254 0.94 13.15 1.25
N VAL A 255 1.75 12.97 0.20
CA VAL A 255 1.82 13.86 -0.96
C VAL A 255 1.53 13.04 -2.21
N CYS A 256 0.31 13.19 -2.71
CA CYS A 256 -0.26 12.41 -3.81
C CYS A 256 -0.90 13.34 -4.87
N PRO A 257 -0.13 14.23 -5.52
CA PRO A 257 -0.66 15.24 -6.45
C PRO A 257 -1.15 14.63 -7.76
N PRO A 258 -1.92 15.34 -8.61
CA PRO A 258 -2.29 14.85 -9.95
C PRO A 258 -1.07 14.44 -10.79
N LEU A 259 -1.23 13.47 -11.70
CA LEU A 259 -0.11 12.95 -12.51
C LEU A 259 0.43 13.96 -13.54
N CYS A 260 -0.35 15.00 -13.85
CA CYS A 260 0.05 16.11 -14.71
C CYS A 260 0.79 17.23 -13.97
N LEU A 261 1.14 17.05 -12.68
CA LEU A 261 1.94 18.02 -11.93
C LEU A 261 3.25 18.29 -12.66
N ARG A 262 3.64 19.56 -12.79
CA ARG A 262 4.92 19.94 -13.39
C ARG A 262 6.03 19.89 -12.35
N ALA A 263 7.27 19.75 -12.79
CA ALA A 263 8.42 19.71 -11.89
C ALA A 263 8.54 21.01 -11.08
N GLU A 264 8.25 22.16 -11.69
CA GLU A 264 8.30 23.46 -11.01
C GLU A 264 7.23 23.57 -9.91
N ASP A 265 6.03 23.05 -10.16
CA ASP A 265 4.96 23.03 -9.16
C ASP A 265 5.30 22.06 -8.01
N ALA A 266 6.02 20.96 -8.30
CA ALA A 266 6.50 20.06 -7.27
C ALA A 266 7.55 20.73 -6.36
N GLU A 267 8.46 21.53 -6.92
CA GLU A 267 9.40 22.34 -6.14
C GLU A 267 8.66 23.36 -5.27
N GLU A 268 7.66 24.05 -5.81
CA GLU A 268 6.84 25.02 -5.06
C GLU A 268 6.09 24.36 -3.89
N ILE A 269 5.51 23.18 -4.13
CA ILE A 269 4.90 22.37 -3.06
C ILE A 269 5.92 22.04 -2.00
N CYS A 270 7.12 21.59 -2.38
CA CYS A 270 8.19 21.28 -1.43
C CYS A 270 8.66 22.54 -0.67
N ASP A 271 8.72 23.71 -1.29
CA ASP A 271 9.07 24.96 -0.60
C ASP A 271 8.00 25.39 0.41
N GLY A 272 6.72 25.15 0.11
CA GLY A 272 5.63 25.33 1.06
C GLY A 272 5.71 24.33 2.23
N LEU A 273 5.98 23.07 1.95
CA LEU A 273 6.17 22.03 2.98
C LEU A 273 7.35 22.33 3.88
N ASP A 274 8.45 22.80 3.30
CA ASP A 274 9.64 23.18 4.04
C ASP A 274 9.36 24.30 5.06
N ARG A 275 8.64 25.33 4.63
CA ARG A 275 8.18 26.41 5.53
C ARG A 275 7.24 25.90 6.61
N ALA A 276 6.34 24.98 6.27
CA ALA A 276 5.45 24.36 7.26
C ALA A 276 6.24 23.55 8.30
N LEU A 277 7.20 22.72 7.86
CA LEU A 277 8.07 21.94 8.72
C LEU A 277 8.93 22.82 9.64
N ALA A 278 9.49 23.91 9.12
CA ALA A 278 10.27 24.87 9.89
C ALA A 278 9.46 25.56 11.00
N SER A 279 8.13 25.62 10.87
CA SER A 279 7.24 26.25 11.86
C SER A 279 6.84 25.34 13.02
N ILE A 280 7.11 24.03 12.91
CA ILE A 280 6.73 23.01 13.91
C ILE A 280 7.94 22.35 14.60
N GLY A 281 9.15 22.74 14.20
CA GLY A 281 10.44 22.27 14.72
C GLY A 281 11.10 23.30 15.61
#